data_AF-A0AAC9VRH4-F1
#
_entry.id   AF-A0AAC9VRH4-F1
#
_cell.length_a   1.000
_cell.length_b   1.000
_cell.length_c   1.000
_cell.angle_alpha   90.00
_cell.angle_beta   90.00
_cell.angle_gamma   90.00
#
_symmetry.space_group_name_H-M   'P 1'
#
loop_
_entity.id
_entity.type
_entity.pdbx_description
1 polymer ?
#
loop_
_entity_poly.entity_id
_entity_poly.type
_entity_poly.pdbx_seq_one_letter_code
_entity_poly.pdbx_strand_id
1 'polypeptide(L)'
;MSAVCWGRPASEPDAGWAVIDVETTGFRPGQARIISLAVLGLDADGEVERSVVSLLNPGVDPGPTHVHGLTAAMLEDQPQFADVAADVIDVLRGRTLVAHNVAFDYAFLAAEAELADIELPVDSVMCTVELARRLDLGVDNLRLETLAAHWSVTQERPHDAFDDAMVLTGVLASALKLARDGDIWLPVHPVTRRRWPNGRVTHDELRPLKVLASRMPCPYLNPGPYVGGRPLVQGMRVALAAEVGRTHEELVERILHAGLAYSDAVDRETSLVVCNDPAPEQGKGYLARKLGVPVISDATFIDRVGAVIGGTSMDEFTDTTDSDPQLALF
;
A
#
# COMPACT_ATOMS: atom_id res chain seq x y z
N MET A 1 -9.08 17.89 3.32
CA MET A 1 -8.75 16.47 3.49
C MET A 1 -7.40 16.27 2.84
N SER A 2 -6.37 15.88 3.58
CA SER A 2 -5.08 15.49 2.97
C SER A 2 -5.40 14.42 1.93
N ALA A 3 -4.96 14.61 0.68
CA ALA A 3 -5.14 13.60 -0.34
C ALA A 3 -4.53 12.30 0.18
N VAL A 4 -5.35 11.26 0.24
CA VAL A 4 -4.93 9.91 0.62
C VAL A 4 -3.98 9.45 -0.50
N CYS A 5 -2.67 9.64 -0.31
CA CYS A 5 -1.69 9.41 -1.35
C CYS A 5 -1.34 7.92 -1.37
N TRP A 6 -1.70 7.27 -2.47
CA TRP A 6 -1.28 5.92 -2.81
C TRP A 6 -0.02 6.01 -3.65
N GLY A 7 1.05 5.37 -3.17
CA GLY A 7 2.38 5.52 -3.74
C GLY A 7 2.96 6.92 -3.53
N ARG A 8 4.29 7.03 -3.57
CA ARG A 8 4.99 8.33 -3.60
C ARG A 8 6.34 8.23 -4.29
N PRO A 9 6.87 9.32 -4.88
CA PRO A 9 8.24 9.35 -5.39
C PRO A 9 9.26 8.93 -4.32
N ALA A 10 10.24 8.10 -4.69
CA ALA A 10 11.31 7.70 -3.76
C ALA A 10 12.23 8.86 -3.37
N SER A 11 12.22 9.96 -4.12
CA SER A 11 12.95 11.18 -3.83
C SER A 11 12.27 12.06 -2.76
N GLU A 12 10.99 11.84 -2.47
CA GLU A 12 10.31 12.54 -1.40
C GLU A 12 10.84 12.07 -0.03
N PRO A 13 11.08 12.99 0.92
CA PRO A 13 11.55 12.61 2.25
C PRO A 13 10.47 11.84 3.04
N ASP A 14 10.88 10.86 3.83
CA ASP A 14 10.03 10.20 4.85
C ASP A 14 10.36 10.73 6.24
N ALA A 15 9.42 10.58 7.18
CA ALA A 15 9.66 10.85 8.60
C ALA A 15 10.37 9.68 9.30
N GLY A 16 10.48 8.52 8.64
CA GLY A 16 11.19 7.33 9.11
C GLY A 16 10.39 6.05 8.84
N TRP A 17 11.00 4.90 9.13
CA TRP A 17 10.40 3.59 8.83
C TRP A 17 10.26 2.79 10.11
N ALA A 18 9.16 2.06 10.28
CA ALA A 18 9.05 1.04 11.32
C ALA A 18 9.06 -0.33 10.65
N VAL A 19 10.19 -1.02 10.67
CA VAL A 19 10.29 -2.37 10.11
C VAL A 19 9.72 -3.36 11.11
N ILE A 20 8.76 -4.18 10.69
CA ILE A 20 8.12 -5.19 11.52
C ILE A 20 8.25 -6.58 10.89
N ASP A 21 8.42 -7.57 11.76
CA ASP A 21 8.21 -8.97 11.43
C ASP A 21 7.51 -9.68 12.62
N VAL A 22 6.62 -10.63 12.31
CA VAL A 22 5.88 -11.41 13.31
C VAL A 22 5.88 -12.90 13.02
N GLU A 23 6.08 -13.69 14.08
CA GLU A 23 5.77 -15.12 14.07
C GLU A 23 4.42 -15.36 14.74
N THR A 24 3.65 -16.32 14.21
CA THR A 24 2.23 -16.49 14.59
C THR A 24 1.84 -17.94 14.77
N THR A 25 0.79 -18.20 15.55
CA THR A 25 0.26 -19.55 15.78
C THR A 25 -0.49 -20.15 14.57
N GLY A 26 -0.67 -19.38 13.48
CA GLY A 26 -1.38 -19.78 12.29
C GLY A 26 -1.63 -18.60 11.35
N PHE A 27 -2.39 -18.79 10.27
CA PHE A 27 -2.47 -17.79 9.17
C PHE A 27 -3.67 -16.83 9.21
N ARG A 28 -4.52 -16.91 10.25
CA ARG A 28 -5.78 -16.14 10.30
C ARG A 28 -5.75 -15.14 11.45
N PRO A 29 -5.59 -13.84 11.18
CA PRO A 29 -5.69 -12.79 12.19
C PRO A 29 -7.02 -12.89 12.97
N GLY A 30 -6.98 -12.63 14.28
CA GLY A 30 -8.13 -12.73 15.19
C GLY A 30 -8.52 -14.16 15.59
N GLN A 31 -8.03 -15.19 14.89
CA GLN A 31 -8.13 -16.60 15.32
C GLN A 31 -6.78 -17.14 15.82
N ALA A 32 -5.70 -16.78 15.13
CA ALA A 32 -4.32 -17.01 15.53
C ALA A 32 -3.76 -15.79 16.29
N ARG A 33 -2.64 -16.01 16.97
CA ARG A 33 -1.99 -15.05 17.86
C ARG A 33 -0.54 -14.81 17.45
N ILE A 34 0.00 -13.64 17.76
CA ILE A 34 1.44 -13.38 17.63
C ILE A 34 2.18 -14.09 18.77
N ILE A 35 3.30 -14.75 18.44
CA ILE A 35 4.18 -15.45 19.38
C ILE A 35 5.62 -14.92 19.42
N SER A 36 6.03 -14.21 18.37
CA SER A 36 7.25 -13.41 18.36
C SER A 36 6.98 -12.13 17.58
N LEU A 37 7.51 -11.01 18.07
CA LEU A 37 7.37 -9.70 17.46
C LEU A 37 8.73 -9.01 17.48
N ALA A 38 9.13 -8.46 16.34
CA ALA A 38 10.20 -7.49 16.23
C ALA A 38 9.71 -6.23 15.53
N VAL A 39 9.91 -5.06 16.14
CA VAL A 39 9.64 -3.75 15.53
C VAL A 39 10.89 -2.88 15.67
N LEU A 40 11.45 -2.45 14.55
CA LEU A 40 12.64 -1.62 14.46
C LEU A 40 12.25 -0.24 13.93
N GLY A 41 12.40 0.79 14.75
CA GLY A 41 12.23 2.18 14.35
C GLY A 41 13.52 2.68 13.70
N LEU A 42 13.43 2.99 12.42
CA LEU A 42 14.48 3.58 11.62
C LEU A 42 14.23 5.07 11.44
N ASP A 43 15.31 5.84 11.35
CA ASP A 43 15.25 7.21 10.87
C ASP A 43 15.07 7.28 9.33
N ALA A 44 15.12 8.50 8.78
CA ALA A 44 14.97 8.73 7.35
C ALA A 44 16.17 8.21 6.51
N ASP A 45 17.34 8.07 7.14
CA ASP A 45 18.56 7.54 6.52
C ASP A 45 18.61 6.00 6.56
N GLY A 46 17.73 5.38 7.36
CA GLY A 46 17.58 3.93 7.49
C GLY A 46 18.32 3.33 8.68
N GLU A 47 18.84 4.17 9.59
CA GLU A 47 19.55 3.72 10.78
C GLU A 47 18.58 3.38 11.91
N VAL A 48 18.86 2.29 12.65
CA VAL A 48 18.01 1.82 13.74
C VAL A 48 18.19 2.72 14.97
N GLU A 49 17.12 3.41 15.39
CA GLU A 49 17.12 4.29 16.57
C GLU A 49 16.54 3.59 17.82
N ARG A 50 15.52 2.75 17.62
CA ARG A 50 14.81 2.05 18.69
C ARG A 50 14.32 0.70 18.20
N SER A 51 14.24 -0.28 19.09
CA SER A 51 13.63 -1.56 18.80
C SER A 51 12.77 -2.08 19.95
N VAL A 52 11.77 -2.89 19.61
CA VAL A 52 11.02 -3.74 20.53
C VAL A 52 11.10 -5.15 19.97
N VAL A 53 11.59 -6.08 20.78
CA VAL A 53 11.71 -7.50 20.43
C VAL A 53 11.16 -8.30 21.60
N SER A 54 10.17 -9.15 21.36
CA SER A 54 9.56 -9.96 22.40
C SER A 54 9.03 -11.27 21.87
N LEU A 55 9.29 -12.35 22.60
CA LEU A 55 8.40 -13.51 22.56
C LEU A 55 7.12 -13.15 23.30
N LEU A 56 6.00 -13.72 22.87
CA LEU A 56 4.69 -13.43 23.44
C LEU A 56 3.98 -14.73 23.84
N ASN A 57 3.31 -14.73 24.98
CA ASN A 57 2.41 -15.80 25.37
C ASN A 57 1.09 -15.66 24.60
N PRO A 58 0.77 -16.58 23.67
CA PRO A 58 -0.46 -16.49 22.89
C PRO A 58 -1.71 -16.92 23.69
N GLY A 59 -1.54 -17.54 24.86
CA GLY A 59 -2.63 -18.15 25.64
C GLY A 59 -3.31 -19.34 24.96
N VAL A 60 -2.74 -19.82 23.85
CA VAL A 60 -3.23 -20.93 23.03
C VAL A 60 -2.05 -21.77 22.54
N ASP A 61 -2.32 -22.86 21.80
CA ASP A 61 -1.26 -23.65 21.17
C ASP A 61 -0.37 -22.77 20.26
N PRO A 62 0.97 -22.89 20.35
CA PRO A 62 1.90 -22.05 19.59
C PRO A 62 1.88 -22.33 18.08
N GLY A 63 1.15 -23.33 17.60
CA GLY A 63 1.08 -23.68 16.19
C GLY A 63 2.29 -24.49 15.73
N PRO A 64 2.71 -24.35 14.46
CA PRO A 64 3.70 -25.23 13.86
C PRO A 64 5.14 -24.92 14.33
N THR A 65 5.52 -25.39 15.52
CA THR A 65 6.86 -25.22 16.11
C THR A 65 8.03 -25.62 15.18
N HIS A 66 7.81 -26.49 14.20
CA HIS A 66 8.84 -26.85 13.22
C HIS A 66 9.20 -25.72 12.24
N VAL A 67 8.41 -24.65 12.17
CA VAL A 67 8.65 -23.47 11.33
C VAL A 67 9.50 -22.45 12.08
N HIS A 68 9.04 -22.03 13.26
CA HIS A 68 9.63 -20.91 14.03
C HIS A 68 10.41 -21.36 15.28
N GLY A 69 10.43 -22.65 15.61
CA GLY A 69 11.19 -23.20 16.73
C GLY A 69 10.64 -22.92 18.14
N LEU A 70 9.52 -22.19 18.27
CA LEU A 70 8.96 -21.79 19.57
C LEU A 70 8.01 -22.84 20.13
N THR A 71 8.33 -23.36 21.32
CA THR A 71 7.51 -24.34 22.04
C THR A 71 6.60 -23.66 23.06
N ALA A 72 5.51 -24.33 23.46
CA ALA A 72 4.61 -23.80 24.50
C ALA A 72 5.36 -23.47 25.81
N ALA A 73 6.32 -24.31 26.20
CA ALA A 73 7.13 -24.09 27.40
C ALA A 73 8.04 -22.85 27.32
N MET A 74 8.46 -22.43 26.12
CA MET A 74 9.23 -21.19 25.93
C MET A 74 8.34 -19.94 26.05
N LEU A 75 7.04 -20.08 25.77
CA LEU A 75 6.08 -18.98 25.69
C LEU A 75 5.23 -18.82 26.96
N GLU A 76 5.14 -19.83 27.82
CA GLU A 76 4.24 -19.84 28.99
C GLU A 76 4.43 -18.63 29.92
N ASP A 77 5.69 -18.25 30.18
CA ASP A 77 6.03 -17.14 31.09
C ASP A 77 6.30 -15.81 30.37
N GLN A 78 6.05 -15.74 29.05
CA GLN A 78 6.27 -14.53 28.26
C GLN A 78 5.13 -13.51 28.46
N PRO A 79 5.37 -12.21 28.23
CA PRO A 79 4.30 -11.21 28.25
C PRO A 79 3.24 -11.49 27.18
N GLN A 80 2.03 -10.97 27.37
CA GLN A 80 1.05 -10.89 26.29
C GLN A 80 1.27 -9.60 25.47
N PHE A 81 0.67 -9.52 24.29
CA PHE A 81 0.80 -8.34 23.42
C PHE A 81 0.43 -7.04 24.15
N ALA A 82 -0.64 -7.05 24.95
CA ALA A 82 -1.10 -5.88 25.71
C ALA A 82 -0.03 -5.31 26.65
N ASP A 83 0.87 -6.16 27.18
CA ASP A 83 1.93 -5.76 28.10
C ASP A 83 3.07 -5.01 27.39
N VAL A 84 3.29 -5.28 26.09
CA VAL A 84 4.36 -4.65 25.28
C VAL A 84 3.84 -3.56 24.34
N ALA A 85 2.51 -3.43 24.21
CA ALA A 85 1.88 -2.59 23.20
C ALA A 85 2.26 -1.10 23.30
N ALA A 86 2.48 -0.57 24.52
CA ALA A 86 2.90 0.81 24.69
C ALA A 86 4.26 1.10 24.04
N ASP A 87 5.23 0.20 24.22
CA ASP A 87 6.55 0.32 23.60
C ASP A 87 6.48 0.19 22.08
N VAL A 88 5.66 -0.74 21.59
CA VAL A 88 5.40 -0.92 20.15
C VAL A 88 4.81 0.36 19.53
N ILE A 89 3.79 0.95 20.16
CA ILE A 89 3.14 2.19 19.72
C ILE A 89 4.17 3.32 19.57
N ASP A 90 5.08 3.45 20.52
CA ASP A 90 6.07 4.52 20.47
C ASP A 90 7.10 4.33 19.35
N VAL A 91 7.44 3.09 18.99
CA VAL A 91 8.29 2.81 17.81
C VAL A 91 7.55 3.13 16.52
N LEU A 92 6.27 2.78 16.42
CA LEU A 92 5.45 2.98 15.21
C LEU A 92 5.14 4.46 14.92
N ARG A 93 5.04 5.29 15.96
CA ARG A 93 4.52 6.65 15.86
C ARG A 93 5.26 7.49 14.83
N GLY A 94 4.51 8.03 13.86
CA GLY A 94 5.01 8.97 12.86
C GLY A 94 5.87 8.35 11.77
N ARG A 95 5.95 7.01 11.70
CA ARG A 95 6.75 6.27 10.72
C ARG A 95 5.85 5.49 9.76
N THR A 96 6.34 5.24 8.55
CA THR A 96 5.70 4.28 7.64
C THR A 96 6.03 2.86 8.09
N LEU A 97 5.01 2.03 8.35
CA LEU A 97 5.20 0.63 8.74
C LEU A 97 5.66 -0.20 7.53
N VAL A 98 6.77 -0.91 7.64
CA VAL A 98 7.35 -1.70 6.56
C VAL A 98 7.40 -3.16 6.98
N ALA A 99 6.92 -4.06 6.14
CA ALA A 99 7.15 -5.49 6.31
C ALA A 99 7.39 -6.16 4.97
N HIS A 100 7.93 -7.37 5.01
CA HIS A 100 8.17 -8.13 3.79
C HIS A 100 6.85 -8.50 3.11
N ASN A 101 5.85 -8.92 3.90
CA ASN A 101 4.48 -9.11 3.48
C ASN A 101 3.52 -8.31 4.37
N VAL A 102 3.54 -6.99 4.23
CA VAL A 102 2.85 -6.07 5.15
C VAL A 102 1.35 -6.34 5.34
N ALA A 103 0.67 -6.95 4.37
CA ALA A 103 -0.71 -7.38 4.50
C ALA A 103 -0.91 -8.41 5.64
N PHE A 104 0.06 -9.30 5.83
CA PHE A 104 0.06 -10.31 6.88
C PHE A 104 0.43 -9.68 8.23
N ASP A 105 1.61 -9.06 8.31
CA ASP A 105 2.14 -8.51 9.56
C ASP A 105 1.22 -7.45 10.17
N TYR A 106 0.75 -6.50 9.35
CA TYR A 106 -0.17 -5.45 9.81
C TYR A 106 -1.52 -6.02 10.26
N ALA A 107 -2.06 -7.04 9.58
CA ALA A 107 -3.34 -7.63 9.97
C ALA A 107 -3.24 -8.35 11.33
N PHE A 108 -2.12 -9.01 11.62
CA PHE A 108 -1.86 -9.59 12.94
C PHE A 108 -1.68 -8.53 14.02
N LEU A 109 -0.87 -7.51 13.73
CA LEU A 109 -0.67 -6.39 14.66
C LEU A 109 -1.99 -5.67 14.98
N ALA A 110 -2.82 -5.43 13.96
CA ALA A 110 -4.16 -4.87 14.10
C ALA A 110 -5.07 -5.77 14.95
N ALA A 111 -5.08 -7.08 14.70
CA ALA A 111 -5.91 -8.01 15.47
C ALA A 111 -5.53 -8.07 16.95
N GLU A 112 -4.23 -8.07 17.27
CA GLU A 112 -3.77 -8.00 18.66
C GLU A 112 -4.12 -6.66 19.32
N ALA A 113 -3.98 -5.55 18.58
CA ALA A 113 -4.37 -4.23 19.07
C ALA A 113 -5.88 -4.13 19.32
N GLU A 114 -6.72 -4.65 18.41
CA GLU A 114 -8.17 -4.72 18.60
C GLU A 114 -8.57 -5.58 19.79
N LEU A 115 -7.88 -6.69 20.03
CA LEU A 115 -8.13 -7.56 21.19
C LEU A 115 -7.78 -6.86 22.51
N ALA A 116 -6.78 -5.98 22.49
CA ALA A 116 -6.35 -5.20 23.64
C ALA A 116 -7.08 -3.84 23.79
N ASP A 117 -8.04 -3.52 22.92
CA ASP A 117 -8.69 -2.21 22.83
C ASP A 117 -7.69 -1.03 22.64
N ILE A 118 -6.67 -1.25 21.82
CA ILE A 118 -5.56 -0.33 21.55
C ILE A 118 -5.65 0.24 20.13
N GLU A 119 -5.38 1.55 20.00
CA GLU A 119 -5.24 2.20 18.71
C GLU A 119 -3.77 2.25 18.26
N LEU A 120 -3.45 1.59 17.15
CA LEU A 120 -2.14 1.69 16.51
C LEU A 120 -1.97 3.05 15.81
N PRO A 121 -0.84 3.75 16.01
CA PRO A 121 -0.54 5.03 15.36
C PRO A 121 0.08 4.82 13.96
N VAL A 122 -0.52 3.95 13.14
CA VAL A 122 -0.03 3.62 11.79
C VAL A 122 -0.95 4.29 10.78
N ASP A 123 -0.42 5.21 10.00
CA ASP A 123 -1.17 5.93 8.96
C ASP A 123 -0.81 5.45 7.54
N SER A 124 0.38 4.86 7.38
CA SER A 124 0.89 4.32 6.13
C SER A 124 1.65 3.01 6.33
N VAL A 125 1.60 2.15 5.32
CA VAL A 125 2.32 0.88 5.25
C VAL A 125 3.07 0.76 3.93
N MET A 126 4.13 -0.05 3.88
CA MET A 126 4.84 -0.39 2.65
C MET A 126 5.24 -1.86 2.63
N CYS A 127 5.00 -2.53 1.49
CA CYS A 127 5.35 -3.92 1.27
C CYS A 127 6.65 -4.03 0.47
N THR A 128 7.69 -4.66 1.01
CA THR A 128 8.96 -4.78 0.25
C THR A 128 8.87 -5.77 -0.90
N VAL A 129 7.97 -6.76 -0.84
CA VAL A 129 7.70 -7.65 -2.01
C VAL A 129 7.15 -6.84 -3.18
N GLU A 130 6.26 -5.87 -2.91
CA GLU A 130 5.74 -5.00 -3.95
C GLU A 130 6.83 -4.09 -4.50
N LEU A 131 7.66 -3.49 -3.63
CA LEU A 131 8.78 -2.66 -4.06
C LEU A 131 9.76 -3.46 -4.93
N ALA A 132 10.16 -4.65 -4.48
CA ALA A 132 11.07 -5.53 -5.21
C ALA A 132 10.52 -5.93 -6.59
N ARG A 133 9.19 -6.11 -6.71
CA ARG A 133 8.53 -6.37 -8.00
C ARG A 133 8.65 -5.16 -8.96
N ARG A 134 8.55 -3.93 -8.45
CA ARG A 134 8.74 -2.70 -9.26
C ARG A 134 10.19 -2.51 -9.70
N LEU A 135 11.15 -2.97 -8.89
CA LEU A 135 12.57 -2.86 -9.18
C LEU A 135 13.07 -3.85 -10.24
N ASP A 136 12.27 -4.87 -10.59
CA ASP A 136 12.59 -5.88 -11.61
C ASP A 136 14.02 -6.46 -11.48
N LEU A 137 14.33 -7.00 -10.30
CA LEU A 137 15.68 -7.39 -9.90
C LEU A 137 16.25 -8.62 -10.63
N GLY A 138 15.46 -9.27 -11.48
CA GLY A 138 15.86 -10.50 -12.20
C GLY A 138 16.09 -11.72 -11.30
N VAL A 139 15.44 -11.78 -10.13
CA VAL A 139 15.52 -12.91 -9.18
C VAL A 139 14.41 -13.93 -9.42
N ASP A 140 14.67 -15.19 -9.07
CA ASP A 140 13.72 -16.32 -9.30
C ASP A 140 12.43 -16.18 -8.50
N ASN A 141 12.51 -15.58 -7.30
CA ASN A 141 11.37 -15.33 -6.43
C ASN A 141 11.65 -14.13 -5.51
N LEU A 142 10.60 -13.65 -4.83
CA LEU A 142 10.67 -12.45 -3.99
C LEU A 142 10.65 -12.78 -2.49
N ARG A 143 11.07 -13.98 -2.06
CA ARG A 143 11.21 -14.29 -0.63
C ARG A 143 12.34 -13.48 0.00
N LEU A 144 12.23 -13.22 1.30
CA LEU A 144 13.23 -12.45 2.05
C LEU A 144 14.64 -13.04 1.89
N GLU A 145 14.79 -14.36 2.04
CA GLU A 145 16.06 -15.08 1.84
C GLU A 145 16.70 -14.82 0.46
N THR A 146 15.87 -14.73 -0.59
CA THR A 146 16.34 -14.53 -1.98
C THR A 146 16.75 -13.07 -2.18
N LEU A 147 15.99 -12.13 -1.64
CA LEU A 147 16.35 -10.70 -1.67
C LEU A 147 17.60 -10.41 -0.84
N ALA A 148 17.72 -11.01 0.34
CA ALA A 148 18.88 -10.91 1.20
C ALA A 148 20.14 -11.40 0.47
N ALA A 149 20.06 -12.59 -0.16
CA ALA A 149 21.16 -13.12 -0.97
C ALA A 149 21.52 -12.21 -2.16
N HIS A 150 20.53 -11.66 -2.87
CA HIS A 150 20.74 -10.74 -4.00
C HIS A 150 21.56 -9.50 -3.58
N TRP A 151 21.28 -8.94 -2.40
CA TRP A 151 22.00 -7.78 -1.86
C TRP A 151 23.13 -8.13 -0.89
N SER A 152 23.51 -9.41 -0.78
CA SER A 152 24.56 -9.87 0.14
C SER A 152 24.31 -9.51 1.63
N VAL A 153 23.04 -9.44 2.03
CA VAL A 153 22.63 -9.31 3.43
C VAL A 153 22.63 -10.70 4.05
N THR A 154 23.33 -10.86 5.19
CA THR A 154 23.41 -12.15 5.89
C THR A 154 22.16 -12.37 6.74
N GLN A 155 21.57 -13.55 6.61
CA GLN A 155 20.50 -14.05 7.47
C GLN A 155 21.03 -15.25 8.25
N GLU A 156 20.96 -15.20 9.58
CA GLU A 156 21.53 -16.21 10.47
C GLU A 156 20.49 -17.25 10.91
N ARG A 157 19.27 -16.79 11.20
CA ARG A 157 18.17 -17.56 11.77
C ARG A 157 16.87 -17.23 11.01
N PRO A 158 16.62 -17.88 9.86
CA PRO A 158 15.33 -17.75 9.18
C PRO A 158 14.18 -18.14 10.11
N HIS A 159 13.05 -17.40 10.04
CA HIS A 159 11.89 -17.57 10.93
C HIS A 159 12.15 -17.19 12.41
N ASP A 160 13.14 -16.32 12.63
CA ASP A 160 13.33 -15.57 13.87
C ASP A 160 12.96 -14.11 13.60
N ALA A 161 11.86 -13.63 14.18
CA ALA A 161 11.31 -12.30 13.86
C ALA A 161 12.35 -11.17 13.95
N PHE A 162 13.27 -11.23 14.92
CA PHE A 162 14.31 -10.21 15.03
C PHE A 162 15.36 -10.30 13.92
N ASP A 163 15.85 -11.49 13.61
CA ASP A 163 16.80 -11.67 12.51
C ASP A 163 16.16 -11.26 11.16
N ASP A 164 14.92 -11.66 10.93
CA ASP A 164 14.17 -11.34 9.72
C ASP A 164 13.92 -9.82 9.59
N ALA A 165 13.58 -9.13 10.68
CA ALA A 165 13.46 -7.67 10.69
C ALA A 165 14.81 -6.94 10.44
N MET A 166 15.92 -7.45 10.97
CA MET A 166 17.26 -6.91 10.72
C MET A 166 17.69 -7.12 9.27
N VAL A 167 17.45 -8.31 8.72
CA VAL A 167 17.68 -8.63 7.30
C VAL A 167 16.85 -7.72 6.41
N LEU A 168 15.57 -7.56 6.73
CA LEU A 168 14.65 -6.69 6.02
C LEU A 168 15.11 -5.23 6.03
N THR A 169 15.71 -4.75 7.14
CA THR A 169 16.30 -3.41 7.22
C THR A 169 17.43 -3.23 6.21
N GLY A 170 18.35 -4.20 6.09
CA GLY A 170 19.42 -4.17 5.08
C GLY A 170 18.91 -4.25 3.64
N VAL A 171 17.89 -5.09 3.40
CA VAL A 171 17.19 -5.19 2.11
C VAL A 171 16.51 -3.87 1.75
N LEU A 172 15.81 -3.26 2.70
CA LEU A 172 15.08 -2.00 2.53
C LEU A 172 16.04 -0.87 2.11
N ALA A 173 17.18 -0.72 2.77
CA ALA A 173 18.17 0.30 2.42
C ALA A 173 18.62 0.20 0.95
N SER A 174 18.89 -1.02 0.49
CA SER A 174 19.29 -1.29 -0.90
C SER A 174 18.15 -1.02 -1.90
N ALA A 175 16.94 -1.45 -1.56
CA ALA A 175 15.75 -1.24 -2.38
C ALA A 175 15.38 0.25 -2.51
N LEU A 176 15.44 1.02 -1.42
CA LEU A 176 15.20 2.48 -1.42
C LEU A 176 16.24 3.23 -2.25
N LYS A 177 17.49 2.81 -2.23
CA LYS A 177 18.54 3.39 -3.08
C LYS A 177 18.25 3.15 -4.56
N LEU A 178 17.99 1.90 -4.95
CA LEU A 178 17.65 1.57 -6.34
C LEU A 178 16.39 2.28 -6.81
N ALA A 179 15.39 2.41 -5.94
CA ALA A 179 14.16 3.13 -6.27
C ALA A 179 14.43 4.62 -6.56
N ARG A 180 15.28 5.27 -5.75
CA ARG A 180 15.71 6.65 -5.99
C ARG A 180 16.49 6.79 -7.29
N ASP A 181 17.46 5.93 -7.53
CA ASP A 181 18.32 5.97 -8.73
C ASP A 181 17.52 5.71 -10.02
N GLY A 182 16.47 4.90 -9.95
CA GLY A 182 15.59 4.54 -11.07
C GLY A 182 14.30 5.35 -11.20
N ASP A 183 14.09 6.39 -10.38
CA ASP A 183 12.83 7.14 -10.28
C ASP A 183 11.58 6.24 -10.12
N ILE A 184 11.74 5.16 -9.36
CA ILE A 184 10.68 4.21 -9.06
C ILE A 184 9.91 4.70 -7.83
N TRP A 185 8.59 4.73 -7.93
CA TRP A 185 7.74 5.12 -6.82
C TRP A 185 7.64 4.03 -5.76
N LEU A 186 7.73 4.45 -4.50
CA LEU A 186 7.55 3.59 -3.35
C LEU A 186 6.07 3.20 -3.21
N PRO A 187 5.77 1.90 -3.01
CA PRO A 187 4.40 1.40 -2.80
C PRO A 187 3.91 1.70 -1.37
N VAL A 188 3.79 2.98 -1.04
CA VAL A 188 3.28 3.42 0.26
C VAL A 188 1.77 3.47 0.20
N HIS A 189 1.12 2.69 1.04
CA HIS A 189 -0.33 2.56 1.10
C HIS A 189 -0.86 3.19 2.38
N PRO A 190 -1.89 4.04 2.31
CA PRO A 190 -2.53 4.57 3.49
C PRO A 190 -3.38 3.47 4.15
N VAL A 191 -3.43 3.49 5.48
CA VAL A 191 -4.35 2.63 6.25
C VAL A 191 -5.44 3.46 6.90
N THR A 192 -6.64 2.88 6.97
CA THR A 192 -7.78 3.51 7.61
C THR A 192 -8.19 2.74 8.85
N ARG A 193 -8.82 3.47 9.77
CA ARG A 193 -9.33 2.92 11.03
C ARG A 193 -10.73 3.46 11.28
N ARG A 194 -11.57 2.64 11.88
CA ARG A 194 -12.93 3.00 12.25
C ARG A 194 -13.03 3.13 13.76
N ARG A 195 -13.49 4.29 14.21
CA ARG A 195 -13.89 4.50 15.61
C ARG A 195 -15.38 4.25 15.75
N TRP A 196 -15.75 3.34 16.63
CA TRP A 196 -17.13 2.97 16.90
C TRP A 196 -17.72 3.84 18.02
N PRO A 197 -19.06 3.98 18.11
CA PRO A 197 -19.70 4.79 19.15
C PRO A 197 -19.39 4.36 20.59
N ASN A 198 -19.00 3.12 20.81
CA ASN A 198 -18.58 2.58 22.11
C ASN A 198 -17.11 2.90 22.46
N GLY A 199 -16.41 3.66 21.62
CA GLY A 199 -14.99 4.03 21.81
C GLY A 199 -14.00 3.03 21.21
N ARG A 200 -14.43 1.81 20.85
CA ARG A 200 -13.57 0.80 20.23
C ARG A 200 -13.03 1.30 18.90
N VAL A 201 -11.78 0.96 18.61
CA VAL A 201 -11.14 1.19 17.32
C VAL A 201 -10.96 -0.15 16.63
N THR A 202 -11.28 -0.22 15.34
CA THR A 202 -10.94 -1.35 14.48
C THR A 202 -10.16 -0.85 13.28
N HIS A 203 -9.27 -1.66 12.75
CA HIS A 203 -8.40 -1.30 11.63
C HIS A 203 -8.93 -1.95 10.36
N ASP A 204 -8.96 -1.21 9.25
CA ASP A 204 -9.45 -1.77 8.01
C ASP A 204 -8.41 -2.72 7.39
N GLU A 205 -8.87 -3.84 6.84
CA GLU A 205 -8.01 -4.76 6.09
C GLU A 205 -7.42 -4.06 4.86
N LEU A 206 -6.15 -4.37 4.58
CA LEU A 206 -5.48 -3.93 3.35
C LEU A 206 -6.13 -4.59 2.14
N ARG A 207 -6.79 -3.79 1.29
CA ARG A 207 -7.43 -4.25 0.06
C ARG A 207 -6.58 -3.87 -1.15
N PRO A 208 -6.59 -4.70 -2.22
CA PRO A 208 -5.90 -4.35 -3.45
C PRO A 208 -6.36 -2.98 -3.98
N LEU A 209 -5.39 -2.11 -4.30
CA LEU A 209 -5.66 -0.73 -4.71
C LEU A 209 -6.64 -0.67 -5.88
N LYS A 210 -6.49 -1.57 -6.86
CA LYS A 210 -7.40 -1.68 -8.01
C LYS A 210 -8.88 -1.75 -7.60
N VAL A 211 -9.20 -2.51 -6.54
CA VAL A 211 -10.57 -2.67 -6.04
C VAL A 211 -11.07 -1.38 -5.41
N LEU A 212 -10.22 -0.72 -4.62
CA LEU A 212 -10.55 0.56 -3.97
C LEU A 212 -10.71 1.67 -5.02
N ALA A 213 -9.73 1.83 -5.89
CA ALA A 213 -9.67 2.85 -6.93
C ALA A 213 -10.89 2.83 -7.86
N SER A 214 -11.39 1.64 -8.20
CA SER A 214 -12.58 1.49 -9.05
C SER A 214 -13.87 2.08 -8.45
N ARG A 215 -13.86 2.37 -7.14
CA ARG A 215 -14.99 2.93 -6.38
C ARG A 215 -14.70 4.32 -5.84
N MET A 216 -13.50 4.85 -6.06
CA MET A 216 -13.13 6.18 -5.58
C MET A 216 -13.81 7.26 -6.44
N PRO A 217 -14.43 8.28 -5.83
CA PRO A 217 -14.94 9.41 -6.57
C PRO A 217 -13.77 10.20 -7.17
N CYS A 218 -13.91 10.63 -8.43
CA CYS A 218 -12.99 11.58 -9.03
C CYS A 218 -13.50 13.00 -8.79
N PRO A 219 -12.72 13.94 -8.23
CA PRO A 219 -13.17 15.30 -7.96
C PRO A 219 -13.34 16.16 -9.23
N TYR A 220 -12.97 15.64 -10.40
CA TYR A 220 -13.03 16.34 -11.67
C TYR A 220 -14.03 15.69 -12.62
N LEU A 221 -14.69 16.51 -13.44
CA LEU A 221 -15.54 16.03 -14.53
C LEU A 221 -14.69 15.33 -15.59
N ASN A 222 -15.22 14.24 -16.15
CA ASN A 222 -14.59 13.57 -17.26
C ASN A 222 -14.64 14.45 -18.53
N PRO A 223 -13.49 14.90 -19.08
CA PRO A 223 -13.46 15.77 -20.25
C PRO A 223 -13.70 15.02 -21.58
N GLY A 224 -13.89 13.69 -21.51
CA GLY A 224 -14.15 12.84 -22.67
C GLY A 224 -12.91 12.07 -23.14
N PRO A 225 -12.93 11.55 -24.39
CA PRO A 225 -11.85 10.73 -24.94
C PRO A 225 -10.51 11.47 -25.05
N TYR A 226 -9.43 10.76 -24.76
CA TYR A 226 -8.07 11.25 -24.99
C TYR A 226 -7.81 11.54 -26.47
N VAL A 227 -7.16 12.67 -26.76
CA VAL A 227 -6.77 13.03 -28.13
C VAL A 227 -5.26 12.90 -28.26
N GLY A 228 -4.81 12.02 -29.16
CA GLY A 228 -3.38 11.77 -29.38
C GLY A 228 -2.59 13.05 -29.61
N GLY A 229 -1.49 13.20 -28.86
CA GLY A 229 -0.60 14.38 -28.93
C GLY A 229 -1.02 15.54 -28.01
N ARG A 230 -2.21 15.51 -27.41
CA ARG A 230 -2.59 16.45 -26.34
C ARG A 230 -2.11 15.95 -24.97
N PRO A 231 -2.05 16.83 -23.95
CA PRO A 231 -1.87 16.40 -22.57
C PRO A 231 -3.05 15.54 -22.08
N LEU A 232 -2.79 14.72 -21.05
CA LEU A 232 -3.85 14.14 -20.24
C LEU A 232 -4.49 15.25 -19.39
N VAL A 233 -5.77 15.11 -19.07
CA VAL A 233 -6.54 16.10 -18.32
C VAL A 233 -7.14 15.42 -17.10
N GLN A 234 -7.07 16.07 -15.93
CA GLN A 234 -7.72 15.57 -14.72
C GLN A 234 -9.20 15.24 -14.98
N GLY A 235 -9.69 14.17 -14.35
CA GLY A 235 -11.03 13.64 -14.59
C GLY A 235 -11.13 12.59 -15.70
N MET A 236 -10.12 12.46 -16.57
CA MET A 236 -10.13 11.38 -17.58
C MET A 236 -10.23 10.00 -16.91
N ARG A 237 -11.11 9.15 -17.45
CA ARG A 237 -11.31 7.77 -17.01
C ARG A 237 -10.36 6.84 -17.74
N VAL A 238 -9.44 6.23 -17.00
CA VAL A 238 -8.38 5.37 -17.51
C VAL A 238 -8.63 3.92 -17.09
N ALA A 239 -8.67 3.02 -18.06
CA ALA A 239 -8.69 1.58 -17.81
C ALA A 239 -7.37 0.93 -18.21
N LEU A 240 -6.99 -0.13 -17.51
CA LEU A 240 -5.74 -0.85 -17.74
C LEU A 240 -6.03 -2.24 -18.29
N ALA A 241 -5.45 -2.57 -19.45
CA ALA A 241 -5.49 -3.90 -20.04
C ALA A 241 -4.50 -4.86 -19.35
N ALA A 242 -4.58 -6.15 -19.67
CA ALA A 242 -3.68 -7.14 -19.08
C ALA A 242 -2.27 -7.05 -19.69
N GLU A 243 -2.19 -6.61 -20.93
CA GLU A 243 -0.99 -6.47 -21.74
C GLU A 243 -0.27 -5.16 -21.37
N VAL A 244 0.27 -5.07 -20.17
CA VAL A 244 1.14 -3.98 -19.70
C VAL A 244 2.43 -4.56 -19.15
N GLY A 245 3.55 -3.84 -19.24
CA GLY A 245 4.85 -4.23 -18.72
C GLY A 245 5.05 -3.83 -17.25
N ARG A 246 4.39 -2.77 -16.80
CA ARG A 246 4.37 -2.34 -15.39
C ARG A 246 3.29 -3.06 -14.59
N THR A 247 3.42 -3.05 -13.26
CA THR A 247 2.39 -3.58 -12.36
C THR A 247 1.10 -2.74 -12.46
N HIS A 248 -0.07 -3.37 -12.31
CA HIS A 248 -1.34 -2.65 -12.30
C HIS A 248 -1.42 -1.68 -11.14
N GLU A 249 -0.95 -2.08 -9.96
CA GLU A 249 -0.90 -1.24 -8.76
C GLU A 249 -0.17 0.08 -9.04
N GLU A 250 1.06 0.02 -9.58
CA GLU A 250 1.83 1.22 -9.91
C GLU A 250 1.06 2.14 -10.90
N LEU A 251 0.47 1.57 -11.94
CA LEU A 251 -0.29 2.35 -12.91
C LEU A 251 -1.54 3.00 -12.29
N VAL A 252 -2.25 2.29 -11.42
CA VAL A 252 -3.41 2.83 -10.68
C VAL A 252 -2.98 3.96 -9.75
N GLU A 253 -1.84 3.84 -9.06
CA GLU A 253 -1.27 4.92 -8.24
C GLU A 253 -1.01 6.16 -9.10
N ARG A 254 -0.38 6.00 -10.27
CA ARG A 254 -0.11 7.15 -11.16
C ARG A 254 -1.39 7.80 -11.66
N ILE A 255 -2.41 7.01 -11.98
CA ILE A 255 -3.74 7.51 -12.35
C ILE A 255 -4.31 8.38 -11.23
N LEU A 256 -4.37 7.86 -10.00
CA LEU A 256 -4.98 8.55 -8.87
C LEU A 256 -4.19 9.81 -8.49
N HIS A 257 -2.86 9.71 -8.43
CA HIS A 257 -2.00 10.85 -8.07
C HIS A 257 -2.13 11.99 -9.07
N ALA A 258 -2.24 11.69 -10.37
CA ALA A 258 -2.43 12.71 -11.40
C ALA A 258 -3.84 13.34 -11.42
N GLY A 259 -4.77 12.92 -10.56
CA GLY A 259 -6.16 13.38 -10.59
C GLY A 259 -6.97 12.77 -11.75
N LEU A 260 -6.53 11.64 -12.30
CA LEU A 260 -7.28 10.83 -13.26
C LEU A 260 -8.15 9.82 -12.49
N ALA A 261 -9.15 9.25 -13.15
CA ALA A 261 -10.04 8.26 -12.56
C ALA A 261 -9.72 6.85 -13.06
N TYR A 262 -9.50 5.90 -12.15
CA TYR A 262 -9.35 4.50 -12.56
C TYR A 262 -10.71 3.86 -12.85
N SER A 263 -10.80 3.09 -13.94
CA SER A 263 -11.97 2.27 -14.26
C SER A 263 -11.56 0.81 -14.48
N ASP A 264 -12.28 -0.11 -13.83
CA ASP A 264 -12.11 -1.54 -14.10
C ASP A 264 -12.87 -2.00 -15.36
N ALA A 265 -13.80 -1.19 -15.87
CA ALA A 265 -14.52 -1.46 -17.12
C ALA A 265 -14.04 -0.57 -18.27
N VAL A 266 -14.28 -1.02 -19.50
CA VAL A 266 -14.15 -0.19 -20.71
C VAL A 266 -15.54 0.00 -21.30
N ASP A 267 -15.96 1.26 -21.38
CA ASP A 267 -17.27 1.72 -21.82
C ASP A 267 -17.13 3.00 -22.66
N ARG A 268 -18.26 3.62 -23.06
CA ARG A 268 -18.27 4.85 -23.86
C ARG A 268 -17.79 6.09 -23.10
N GLU A 269 -17.74 6.04 -21.78
CA GLU A 269 -17.23 7.12 -20.95
C GLU A 269 -15.72 6.97 -20.68
N THR A 270 -15.14 5.85 -21.07
CA THR A 270 -13.71 5.60 -20.90
C THR A 270 -12.91 6.54 -21.79
N SER A 271 -12.04 7.33 -21.19
CA SER A 271 -11.22 8.32 -21.91
C SER A 271 -10.05 7.67 -22.61
N LEU A 272 -9.44 6.66 -21.98
CA LEU A 272 -8.19 6.06 -22.39
C LEU A 272 -8.07 4.62 -21.87
N VAL A 273 -7.50 3.74 -22.69
CA VAL A 273 -7.04 2.42 -22.25
C VAL A 273 -5.52 2.33 -22.39
N VAL A 274 -4.86 1.85 -21.33
CA VAL A 274 -3.43 1.54 -21.37
C VAL A 274 -3.26 0.07 -21.75
N CYS A 275 -2.59 -0.18 -22.88
CA CYS A 275 -2.36 -1.52 -23.45
C CYS A 275 -1.15 -1.46 -24.39
N ASN A 276 -0.19 -2.36 -24.18
CA ASN A 276 1.04 -2.48 -24.95
C ASN A 276 0.85 -3.32 -26.22
N ASP A 277 -0.17 -4.17 -26.26
CA ASP A 277 -0.47 -4.97 -27.44
C ASP A 277 -1.05 -4.08 -28.56
N PRO A 278 -0.40 -3.99 -29.75
CA PRO A 278 -0.92 -3.26 -30.90
C PRO A 278 -2.02 -4.03 -31.64
N ALA A 279 -2.41 -5.22 -31.23
CA ALA A 279 -3.47 -6.04 -31.82
C ALA A 279 -4.16 -7.02 -30.84
N PRO A 280 -4.68 -6.55 -29.69
CA PRO A 280 -5.30 -7.44 -28.71
C PRO A 280 -6.55 -8.12 -29.28
N GLU A 281 -6.57 -9.44 -29.18
CA GLU A 281 -7.67 -10.27 -29.66
C GLU A 281 -8.82 -10.39 -28.63
N GLN A 282 -8.53 -10.13 -27.34
CA GLN A 282 -9.48 -10.21 -26.24
C GLN A 282 -9.19 -9.16 -25.14
N GLY A 283 -10.03 -9.13 -24.11
CA GLY A 283 -9.84 -8.26 -22.95
C GLY A 283 -10.14 -6.78 -23.22
N LYS A 284 -9.60 -5.92 -22.34
CA LYS A 284 -9.91 -4.47 -22.34
C LYS A 284 -9.34 -3.74 -23.54
N GLY A 285 -8.14 -4.12 -24.01
CA GLY A 285 -7.55 -3.55 -25.23
C GLY A 285 -8.39 -3.82 -26.47
N TYR A 286 -8.93 -5.04 -26.59
CA TYR A 286 -9.87 -5.40 -27.67
C TYR A 286 -11.19 -4.62 -27.58
N LEU A 287 -11.76 -4.52 -26.38
CA LEU A 287 -13.00 -3.78 -26.15
C LEU A 287 -12.85 -2.29 -26.47
N ALA A 288 -11.70 -1.69 -26.13
CA ALA A 288 -11.38 -0.31 -26.46
C ALA A 288 -11.49 -0.06 -27.97
N ARG A 289 -10.92 -0.95 -28.79
CA ARG A 289 -10.99 -0.86 -30.26
C ARG A 289 -12.40 -0.95 -30.79
N LYS A 290 -13.21 -1.88 -30.26
CA LYS A 290 -14.62 -2.01 -30.64
C LYS A 290 -15.43 -0.76 -30.35
N LEU A 291 -15.12 -0.08 -29.25
CA LEU A 291 -15.83 1.13 -28.81
C LEU A 291 -15.23 2.43 -29.36
N GLY A 292 -14.08 2.37 -30.05
CA GLY A 292 -13.35 3.54 -30.52
C GLY A 292 -12.65 4.33 -29.40
N VAL A 293 -12.41 3.70 -28.25
CA VAL A 293 -11.69 4.31 -27.13
C VAL A 293 -10.19 4.35 -27.46
N PRO A 294 -9.50 5.50 -27.29
CA PRO A 294 -8.06 5.62 -27.50
C PRO A 294 -7.25 4.62 -26.68
N VAL A 295 -6.18 4.10 -27.28
CA VAL A 295 -5.23 3.17 -26.64
C VAL A 295 -3.81 3.73 -26.72
N ILE A 296 -3.06 3.68 -25.61
CA ILE A 296 -1.63 3.99 -25.57
C ILE A 296 -0.86 2.93 -24.77
N SER A 297 0.45 2.81 -25.01
CA SER A 297 1.31 1.94 -24.18
C SER A 297 1.50 2.51 -22.78
N ASP A 298 1.88 1.66 -21.83
CA ASP A 298 2.22 2.06 -20.47
C ASP A 298 3.43 3.01 -20.43
N ALA A 299 4.46 2.79 -21.24
CA ALA A 299 5.58 3.72 -21.40
C ALA A 299 5.09 5.12 -21.83
N THR A 300 4.20 5.19 -22.82
CA THR A 300 3.62 6.46 -23.26
C THR A 300 2.75 7.10 -22.18
N PHE A 301 2.03 6.28 -21.40
CA PHE A 301 1.22 6.77 -20.29
C PHE A 301 2.08 7.38 -19.19
N ILE A 302 3.16 6.70 -18.77
CA ILE A 302 4.08 7.18 -17.74
C ILE A 302 4.78 8.48 -18.16
N ASP A 303 5.21 8.59 -19.41
CA ASP A 303 5.82 9.83 -19.91
C ASP A 303 4.84 11.03 -19.85
N ARG A 304 3.52 10.76 -19.93
CA ARG A 304 2.48 11.80 -19.99
C ARG A 304 1.84 12.09 -18.63
N VAL A 305 1.83 11.13 -17.72
CA VAL A 305 1.09 11.23 -16.45
C VAL A 305 1.69 12.30 -15.52
N GLY A 306 3.00 12.57 -15.64
CA GLY A 306 3.66 13.68 -14.94
C GLY A 306 3.32 15.08 -15.48
N ALA A 307 2.66 15.18 -16.64
CA ALA A 307 2.31 16.44 -17.31
C ALA A 307 0.78 16.61 -17.49
N VAL A 308 -0.01 15.97 -16.62
CA VAL A 308 -1.47 16.09 -16.62
C VAL A 308 -1.86 17.53 -16.29
N ILE A 309 -2.74 18.11 -17.11
CA ILE A 309 -3.24 19.48 -16.93
C ILE A 309 -4.54 19.51 -16.12
N GLY A 310 -4.84 20.66 -15.54
CA GLY A 310 -6.04 20.87 -14.72
C GLY A 310 -7.35 20.54 -15.44
N GLY A 311 -8.27 19.90 -14.72
CA GLY A 311 -9.62 19.58 -15.16
C GLY A 311 -10.69 20.47 -14.50
N THR A 312 -11.95 20.33 -14.91
CA THR A 312 -13.07 21.05 -14.29
C THR A 312 -13.49 20.37 -12.99
N SER A 313 -13.48 21.10 -11.87
CA SER A 313 -13.89 20.58 -10.57
C SER A 313 -15.40 20.28 -10.52
N MET A 314 -15.81 19.22 -9.84
CA MET A 314 -17.23 18.94 -9.58
C MET A 314 -17.85 19.92 -8.55
N ASP A 315 -17.04 20.56 -7.71
CA ASP A 315 -17.50 21.47 -6.65
C ASP A 315 -17.90 22.87 -7.17
N GLU A 316 -17.68 23.19 -8.45
CA GLU A 316 -18.10 24.46 -9.06
C GLU A 316 -19.62 24.54 -9.36
N PHE A 317 -20.39 23.50 -9.05
CA PHE A 317 -21.87 23.51 -9.09
C PHE A 317 -22.48 23.58 -7.68
N THR A 318 -22.05 24.52 -6.85
CA THR A 318 -22.97 25.06 -5.85
C THR A 318 -23.77 26.16 -6.54
N ASP A 319 -25.03 25.84 -6.84
CA ASP A 319 -26.02 26.77 -7.35
C ASP A 319 -26.01 28.02 -6.47
N THR A 320 -25.42 29.11 -6.97
CA THR A 320 -25.64 30.46 -6.44
C THR A 320 -27.03 30.88 -6.88
N THR A 321 -28.04 30.14 -6.45
CA THR A 321 -29.35 30.73 -6.29
C THR A 321 -29.19 31.75 -5.19
N ASP A 322 -28.98 33.00 -5.63
CA ASP A 322 -29.22 34.18 -4.82
C ASP A 322 -30.42 33.89 -3.93
N SER A 323 -30.17 33.86 -2.62
CA SER A 323 -31.23 33.88 -1.63
C SER A 323 -31.85 35.26 -1.70
N ASP A 324 -32.75 35.45 -2.66
CA ASP A 324 -33.62 36.62 -2.73
C ASP A 324 -34.48 36.62 -1.45
N PRO A 325 -34.25 37.53 -0.50
CA PRO A 325 -35.02 37.58 0.72
C PRO A 325 -36.27 38.41 0.47
N GLN A 326 -37.16 37.94 -0.39
CA GLN A 326 -38.48 38.53 -0.55
C GLN A 326 -39.47 37.50 -1.09
N LEU A 327 -40.28 36.97 -0.18
CA LEU A 327 -41.75 37.01 -0.26
C LEU A 327 -42.32 36.31 0.98
N ALA A 328 -42.44 37.07 2.06
CA ALA A 328 -43.54 36.88 2.98
C ALA A 328 -44.82 37.35 2.28
N LEU A 329 -45.81 36.47 2.09
CA LEU A 329 -47.24 36.74 2.32
C LEU A 329 -48.12 35.57 1.86
N PHE A 330 -49.00 35.17 2.79
CA PHE A 330 -50.13 34.23 2.75
C PHE A 330 -49.84 32.76 3.09
#